data_AF-A0A7V3XLX1-F1
#
_entry.id   AF-A0A7V3XLX1-F1
#
_cell.length_a   1.000
_cell.length_b   1.000
_cell.length_c   1.000
_cell.angle_alpha   90.00
_cell.angle_beta   90.00
_cell.angle_gamma   90.00
#
_symmetry.space_group_name_H-M   'P 1'
#
loop_
_entity.id
_entity.type
_entity.pdbx_description
1 polymer ?
#
loop_
_entity_poly.entity_id
_entity_poly.type
_entity_poly.pdbx_seq_one_letter_code
_entity_poly.pdbx_strand_id
1 'polypeptide(L)'
;MRRSILVVALALASLASSAHGQPAVTFADGKLAVDVADMPWPELLDALRASTGIDLRLVGSLPETATATFGPLPVDTALRRLVGEDAGLLFVYAADPRVPSEVWILARGAGAAGGEALPPDEAEVVKGLLDERRDVRSDAVQSLVSVQEAWALEALSGVLTTDGDGEVRAAAAEALARIGSPEALSAFLPAIVDPDPSVRMRALEALVHLQREDAAAILSEMLADPEPGVREAAVNALRNLGYALERQTPGT
;
A
#
# COMPACT_ATOMS: atom_id res chain seq x y z
N MET A 1 -27.18 32.56 -26.55
CA MET A 1 -25.85 31.95 -26.76
C MET A 1 -25.59 30.98 -25.61
N ARG A 2 -25.46 29.68 -25.95
CA ARG A 2 -24.75 28.55 -25.31
C ARG A 2 -24.79 28.33 -23.77
N ARG A 3 -25.52 27.26 -23.40
CA ARG A 3 -25.23 26.10 -22.50
C ARG A 3 -24.96 26.42 -21.01
N SER A 4 -25.85 26.10 -20.04
CA SER A 4 -26.18 24.76 -19.47
C SER A 4 -24.91 23.96 -19.14
N ILE A 5 -24.66 23.54 -17.90
CA ILE A 5 -25.19 22.29 -17.33
C ILE A 5 -25.06 22.31 -15.79
N LEU A 6 -26.20 22.17 -15.13
CA LEU A 6 -26.36 21.55 -13.83
C LEU A 6 -26.87 20.13 -14.14
N VAL A 7 -26.10 19.08 -13.88
CA VAL A 7 -26.65 17.72 -13.74
C VAL A 7 -25.93 17.04 -12.59
N VAL A 8 -26.66 16.95 -11.49
CA VAL A 8 -26.53 15.93 -10.46
C VAL A 8 -26.88 14.59 -11.09
N ALA A 9 -26.00 13.60 -11.01
CA ALA A 9 -26.30 12.18 -11.23
C ALA A 9 -25.60 11.43 -10.08
N LEU A 10 -26.25 11.15 -8.95
CA LEU A 10 -27.04 9.93 -8.71
C LEU A 10 -26.57 8.73 -9.56
N ALA A 11 -25.49 8.08 -9.14
CA ALA A 11 -25.26 6.68 -9.48
C ALA A 11 -26.00 5.83 -8.44
N LEU A 12 -27.25 5.48 -8.77
CA LEU A 12 -27.97 4.41 -8.09
C LEU A 12 -27.23 3.10 -8.36
N ALA A 13 -26.86 2.41 -7.29
CA ALA A 13 -26.46 1.01 -7.31
C ALA A 13 -27.59 0.16 -7.91
N SER A 14 -27.53 -0.07 -9.22
CA SER A 14 -28.33 -1.05 -9.93
C SER A 14 -27.56 -2.35 -9.94
N LEU A 15 -27.81 -3.21 -8.94
CA LEU A 15 -27.60 -4.65 -9.06
C LEU A 15 -28.59 -5.18 -10.12
N ALA A 16 -28.27 -4.94 -11.39
CA ALA A 16 -28.86 -5.69 -12.47
C ALA A 16 -28.07 -7.00 -12.56
N SER A 17 -28.75 -8.10 -12.26
CA SER A 17 -28.40 -9.42 -12.75
C SER A 17 -27.91 -9.32 -14.19
N SER A 18 -26.62 -9.55 -14.45
CA SER A 18 -26.05 -9.72 -15.79
C SER A 18 -26.52 -11.06 -16.36
N ALA A 19 -27.83 -11.20 -16.56
CA ALA A 19 -28.35 -12.12 -17.55
C ALA A 19 -28.00 -11.49 -18.91
N HIS A 20 -26.98 -12.03 -19.58
CA HIS A 20 -26.47 -11.71 -20.94
C HIS A 20 -25.15 -10.90 -21.01
N GLY A 21 -24.04 -11.58 -20.70
CA GLY A 21 -22.99 -11.80 -21.70
C GLY A 21 -22.07 -10.64 -22.12
N GLN A 22 -21.94 -9.56 -21.34
CA GLN A 22 -20.80 -8.64 -21.50
C GLN A 22 -19.89 -8.71 -20.27
N PRO A 23 -18.58 -8.91 -20.45
CA PRO A 23 -17.64 -8.88 -19.35
C PRO A 23 -17.70 -7.50 -18.69
N ALA A 24 -17.96 -7.48 -17.37
CA ALA A 24 -18.16 -6.24 -16.63
C ALA A 24 -17.17 -6.16 -15.47
N VAL A 25 -16.40 -5.08 -15.47
CA VAL A 25 -15.60 -4.62 -14.32
C VAL A 25 -16.26 -3.36 -13.80
N THR A 26 -16.61 -3.32 -12.52
CA THR A 26 -17.27 -2.15 -11.91
C THR A 26 -16.61 -1.78 -10.60
N PHE A 27 -16.47 -0.48 -10.35
CA PHE A 27 -15.85 0.05 -9.15
C PHE A 27 -16.71 1.18 -8.57
N ALA A 28 -17.13 1.02 -7.32
CA ALA A 28 -17.91 2.03 -6.60
C ALA A 28 -17.61 1.94 -5.11
N ASP A 29 -17.48 3.09 -4.44
CA ASP A 29 -17.23 3.20 -2.99
C ASP A 29 -16.07 2.33 -2.49
N GLY A 30 -14.97 2.27 -3.25
CA GLY A 30 -13.78 1.47 -2.90
C GLY A 30 -13.97 -0.04 -3.09
N LYS A 31 -15.05 -0.48 -3.73
CA LYS A 31 -15.37 -1.89 -3.94
C LYS A 31 -15.39 -2.24 -5.42
N LEU A 32 -14.73 -3.34 -5.74
CA LEU A 32 -14.58 -3.91 -7.07
C LEU A 32 -15.53 -5.11 -7.23
N ALA A 33 -16.28 -5.15 -8.32
CA ALA A 33 -17.02 -6.32 -8.77
C ALA A 33 -16.58 -6.69 -10.19
N VAL A 34 -16.46 -8.00 -10.45
CA VAL A 34 -15.97 -8.54 -11.71
C VAL A 34 -16.92 -9.67 -12.13
N ASP A 35 -17.35 -9.64 -13.38
CA ASP A 35 -18.07 -10.71 -14.05
C ASP A 35 -17.47 -10.89 -15.44
N VAL A 36 -16.43 -11.73 -15.54
CA VAL A 36 -15.68 -11.98 -16.77
C VAL A 36 -15.51 -13.48 -16.99
N ALA A 37 -15.60 -13.91 -18.24
CA ALA A 37 -15.40 -15.30 -18.65
C ALA A 37 -14.46 -15.34 -19.85
N ASP A 38 -13.39 -16.14 -19.73
CA ASP A 38 -12.36 -16.36 -20.74
C ASP A 38 -11.79 -15.05 -21.33
N MET A 39 -11.67 -14.00 -20.50
CA MET A 39 -11.18 -12.70 -20.91
C MET A 39 -9.65 -12.69 -20.94
N PRO A 40 -8.98 -12.23 -22.00
CA PRO A 40 -7.53 -12.08 -22.02
C PRO A 40 -7.05 -11.17 -20.88
N TRP A 41 -6.01 -11.57 -20.16
CA TRP A 41 -5.48 -10.77 -19.05
C TRP A 41 -5.11 -9.33 -19.42
N PRO A 42 -4.47 -9.04 -20.59
CA PRO A 42 -4.22 -7.66 -20.98
C PRO A 42 -5.49 -6.80 -21.05
N GLU A 43 -6.58 -7.34 -21.61
CA GLU A 43 -7.86 -6.65 -21.71
C GLU A 43 -8.51 -6.45 -20.33
N LEU A 44 -8.40 -7.45 -19.45
CA LEU A 44 -8.88 -7.36 -18.09
C LEU A 44 -8.10 -6.33 -17.27
N LEU A 45 -6.77 -6.28 -17.38
CA LEU A 45 -5.93 -5.30 -16.71
C LEU A 45 -6.25 -3.88 -17.18
N ASP A 46 -6.46 -3.68 -18.49
CA ASP A 46 -6.88 -2.40 -19.05
C ASP A 46 -8.28 -2.01 -18.55
N ALA A 47 -9.23 -2.95 -18.48
CA ALA A 47 -10.57 -2.71 -17.94
C ALA A 47 -10.54 -2.36 -16.44
N LEU A 48 -9.70 -3.04 -15.66
CA LEU A 48 -9.48 -2.76 -14.24
C LEU A 48 -8.86 -1.37 -14.06
N ARG A 49 -7.80 -1.04 -14.79
CA ARG A 49 -7.17 0.28 -14.75
C ARG A 49 -8.16 1.38 -15.14
N ALA A 50 -8.94 1.19 -16.20
CA ALA A 50 -9.94 2.15 -16.65
C ALA A 50 -11.09 2.36 -15.65
N SER A 51 -11.49 1.31 -14.93
CA SER A 51 -12.62 1.36 -13.99
C SER A 51 -12.21 1.87 -12.61
N THR A 52 -11.01 1.53 -12.16
CA THR A 52 -10.54 1.79 -10.78
C THR A 52 -9.57 2.97 -10.70
N GLY A 53 -8.87 3.30 -11.78
CA GLY A 53 -7.74 4.22 -11.78
C GLY A 53 -6.45 3.64 -11.18
N ILE A 54 -6.46 2.37 -10.75
CA ILE A 54 -5.32 1.70 -10.13
C ILE A 54 -4.36 1.24 -11.23
N ASP A 55 -3.08 1.56 -11.08
CA ASP A 55 -2.03 1.04 -11.94
C ASP A 55 -1.72 -0.42 -11.58
N LEU A 56 -2.00 -1.38 -12.48
CA LEU A 56 -1.74 -2.79 -12.23
C LEU A 56 -0.46 -3.21 -12.94
N ARG A 57 0.58 -3.59 -12.19
CA ARG A 57 1.87 -4.01 -12.73
C ARG A 57 2.10 -5.49 -12.51
N LEU A 58 2.34 -6.21 -13.59
CA LEU A 58 2.54 -7.66 -13.56
C LEU A 58 4.04 -7.99 -13.52
N VAL A 59 4.41 -8.85 -12.57
CA VAL A 59 5.69 -9.53 -12.50
C VAL A 59 5.45 -11.03 -12.70
N GLY A 60 6.06 -11.60 -13.75
CA GLY A 60 5.86 -13.00 -14.13
C GLY A 60 4.74 -13.20 -15.14
N SER A 61 4.11 -14.38 -15.12
CA SER A 61 3.05 -14.74 -16.08
C SER A 61 1.78 -15.15 -15.40
N LEU A 62 0.68 -14.63 -15.94
CA LEU A 62 -0.65 -15.17 -15.70
C LEU A 62 -1.00 -16.19 -16.81
N PRO A 63 -2.06 -16.99 -16.62
CA PRO A 63 -2.67 -17.77 -17.70
C PRO A 63 -3.06 -16.90 -18.90
N GLU A 64 -3.41 -17.48 -20.04
CA GLU A 64 -3.83 -16.69 -21.22
C GLU A 64 -5.10 -15.86 -20.96
N THR A 65 -6.05 -16.46 -20.23
CA THR A 65 -7.35 -15.85 -19.93
C THR A 65 -7.72 -15.94 -18.45
N ALA A 66 -8.63 -15.07 -18.04
CA ALA A 66 -9.20 -15.00 -16.71
C ALA A 66 -10.70 -15.28 -16.75
N THR A 67 -11.17 -16.04 -15.78
CA THR A 67 -12.61 -16.27 -15.53
C THR A 67 -12.87 -16.03 -14.06
N ALA A 68 -13.69 -15.03 -13.74
CA ALA A 68 -14.03 -14.66 -12.38
C ALA A 68 -15.40 -13.97 -12.31
N THR A 69 -16.22 -14.41 -11.35
CA THR A 69 -17.50 -13.77 -11.04
C THR A 69 -17.61 -13.55 -9.54
N PHE A 70 -17.68 -12.28 -9.12
CA PHE A 70 -17.94 -11.88 -7.75
C PHE A 70 -18.58 -10.48 -7.68
N GLY A 71 -19.43 -10.29 -6.66
CA GLY A 71 -20.04 -8.99 -6.36
C GLY A 71 -19.06 -8.00 -5.72
N PRO A 72 -19.53 -6.81 -5.28
CA PRO A 72 -18.65 -5.76 -4.76
C PRO A 72 -17.85 -6.20 -3.52
N LEU A 73 -16.53 -6.27 -3.66
CA LEU A 73 -15.57 -6.62 -2.61
C LEU A 73 -14.53 -5.50 -2.45
N PRO A 74 -13.91 -5.33 -1.26
CA PRO A 74 -12.73 -4.49 -1.11
C PRO A 74 -11.65 -4.85 -2.15
N VAL A 75 -10.92 -3.85 -2.65
CA VAL A 75 -9.93 -4.02 -3.73
C VAL A 75 -8.93 -5.14 -3.44
N ASP A 76 -8.42 -5.20 -2.21
CA ASP A 76 -7.49 -6.24 -1.78
C ASP A 76 -8.07 -7.65 -1.93
N THR A 77 -9.30 -7.84 -1.47
CA THR A 77 -9.99 -9.13 -1.47
C THR A 77 -10.39 -9.52 -2.90
N ALA A 78 -10.83 -8.53 -3.69
CA ALA A 78 -11.19 -8.73 -5.09
C ALA A 78 -9.99 -9.15 -5.94
N LEU A 79 -8.84 -8.48 -5.77
CA LEU A 79 -7.63 -8.81 -6.51
C LEU A 79 -7.08 -10.18 -6.10
N ARG A 80 -7.02 -10.52 -4.80
CA ARG A 80 -6.65 -11.87 -4.33
C ARG A 80 -7.50 -12.96 -4.96
N ARG A 81 -8.83 -12.73 -5.02
CA ARG A 81 -9.76 -13.66 -5.65
C ARG A 81 -9.56 -13.78 -7.16
N LEU A 82 -9.08 -12.72 -7.81
CA LEU A 82 -8.87 -12.67 -9.25
C LEU A 82 -7.55 -13.36 -9.67
N VAL A 83 -6.46 -13.07 -8.98
CA VAL A 83 -5.12 -13.58 -9.32
C VAL A 83 -4.76 -14.90 -8.63
N GLY A 84 -5.54 -15.30 -7.62
CA GLY A 84 -5.31 -16.49 -6.80
C GLY A 84 -4.64 -16.16 -5.46
N GLU A 85 -4.96 -16.94 -4.43
CA GLU A 85 -4.44 -16.75 -3.06
C GLU A 85 -2.92 -16.92 -2.95
N ASP A 86 -2.33 -17.68 -3.88
CA ASP A 86 -0.88 -17.92 -3.93
C ASP A 86 -0.11 -16.78 -4.62
N ALA A 87 -0.80 -15.82 -5.24
CA ALA A 87 -0.15 -14.68 -5.88
C ALA A 87 0.35 -13.68 -4.83
N GLY A 88 1.59 -13.22 -5.02
CA GLY A 88 2.12 -12.11 -4.23
C GLY A 88 1.46 -10.81 -4.69
N LEU A 89 0.89 -10.04 -3.76
CA LEU A 89 0.30 -8.74 -4.04
C LEU A 89 0.96 -7.69 -3.14
N LEU A 90 1.58 -6.68 -3.74
CA LEU A 90 2.00 -5.48 -3.03
C LEU A 90 1.07 -4.33 -3.41
N PHE A 91 0.44 -3.73 -2.41
CA PHE A 91 -0.47 -2.61 -2.60
C PHE A 91 0.28 -1.32 -2.32
N VAL A 92 0.46 -0.53 -3.36
CA VAL A 92 1.12 0.76 -3.28
C VAL A 92 0.06 1.85 -3.13
N TYR A 93 0.22 2.68 -2.10
CA TYR A 93 -0.70 3.76 -1.80
C TYR A 93 -0.02 5.11 -2.01
N ALA A 94 -0.69 5.99 -2.75
CA ALA A 94 -0.39 7.42 -2.76
C ALA A 94 -0.94 8.09 -1.47
N ALA A 95 -0.98 9.42 -1.43
CA ALA A 95 -1.41 10.19 -0.26
C ALA A 95 -2.82 9.85 0.28
N ASP A 96 -3.69 9.21 -0.51
CA ASP A 96 -4.99 8.67 -0.05
C ASP A 96 -4.87 7.17 0.28
N PRO A 97 -5.01 6.75 1.55
CA PRO A 97 -4.84 5.36 1.97
C PRO A 97 -6.04 4.46 1.68
N ARG A 98 -7.14 4.96 1.08
CA ARG A 98 -8.37 4.17 0.89
C ARG A 98 -8.34 3.30 -0.34
N VAL A 99 -7.62 3.72 -1.37
CA VAL A 99 -7.52 3.01 -2.65
C VAL A 99 -6.05 3.03 -3.05
N PRO A 100 -5.43 1.88 -3.38
CA PRO A 100 -4.05 1.87 -3.85
C PRO A 100 -3.94 2.67 -5.15
N SER A 101 -2.87 3.44 -5.32
CA SER A 101 -2.56 4.06 -6.61
C SER A 101 -2.02 3.02 -7.59
N GLU A 102 -1.33 2.01 -7.06
CA GLU A 102 -0.65 0.99 -7.84
C GLU A 102 -0.70 -0.36 -7.10
N VAL A 103 -0.76 -1.48 -7.84
CA VAL A 103 -0.70 -2.82 -7.27
C VAL A 103 0.26 -3.67 -8.10
N TRP A 104 1.27 -4.23 -7.43
CA TRP A 104 2.20 -5.16 -8.03
C TRP A 104 1.73 -6.58 -7.83
N ILE A 105 1.55 -7.30 -8.93
CA ILE A 105 1.08 -8.67 -8.97
C ILE A 105 2.25 -9.57 -9.33
N LEU A 106 2.73 -10.36 -8.38
CA LEU A 106 3.67 -11.44 -8.65
C LEU A 106 2.91 -12.71 -8.97
N ALA A 107 2.72 -12.97 -10.26
CA ALA A 107 2.05 -14.17 -10.72
C ALA A 107 2.96 -15.39 -10.60
N ARG A 108 2.52 -16.38 -9.84
CA ARG A 108 3.20 -17.68 -9.75
C ARG A 108 2.88 -18.52 -10.97
N GLY A 109 3.70 -18.39 -12.02
CA GLY A 109 3.58 -19.18 -13.23
C GLY A 109 4.66 -18.77 -14.25
N ALA A 110 5.46 -19.73 -14.71
CA ALA A 110 6.39 -19.52 -15.82
C ALA A 110 5.59 -19.48 -17.13
N GLY A 111 5.59 -18.33 -17.80
CA GLY A 111 4.92 -18.10 -19.07
C GLY A 111 5.19 -16.67 -19.52
N ALA A 112 4.71 -16.24 -20.67
CA ALA A 112 4.95 -14.89 -21.18
C ALA A 112 3.63 -14.16 -21.39
N ALA A 113 3.70 -12.84 -21.22
CA ALA A 113 2.75 -11.79 -21.60
C ALA A 113 1.68 -11.41 -20.58
N GLY A 114 1.60 -10.09 -20.35
CA GLY A 114 0.37 -9.42 -19.93
C GLY A 114 0.54 -8.33 -18.87
N GLY A 115 1.32 -7.30 -19.16
CA GLY A 115 1.45 -6.10 -18.32
C GLY A 115 2.65 -5.28 -18.76
N GLU A 116 2.65 -3.97 -18.50
CA GLU A 116 3.87 -3.18 -18.60
C GLU A 116 4.87 -3.78 -17.61
N ALA A 117 5.92 -4.43 -18.14
CA ALA A 117 6.90 -5.13 -17.33
C ALA A 117 7.65 -4.09 -16.50
N LEU A 118 7.74 -4.33 -15.19
CA LEU A 118 8.60 -3.53 -14.33
C LEU A 118 10.02 -3.47 -14.90
N PRO A 119 10.72 -2.32 -14.77
CA PRO A 119 12.15 -2.26 -15.02
C PRO A 119 12.87 -3.41 -14.29
N PRO A 120 13.91 -4.03 -14.89
CA PRO A 120 14.55 -5.22 -14.31
C PRO A 120 15.00 -5.03 -12.85
N ASP A 121 15.49 -3.83 -12.53
CA ASP A 121 15.95 -3.50 -11.18
C ASP A 121 14.79 -3.40 -10.17
N GLU A 122 13.64 -2.86 -10.58
CA GLU A 122 12.41 -2.86 -9.77
C GLU A 122 11.90 -4.29 -9.59
N ALA A 123 11.83 -5.08 -10.67
CA ALA A 123 11.26 -6.43 -10.68
C ALA A 123 11.94 -7.39 -9.69
N GLU A 124 13.27 -7.35 -9.58
CA GLU A 124 14.00 -8.19 -8.62
C GLU A 124 13.72 -7.76 -7.17
N VAL A 125 13.61 -6.45 -6.91
CA VAL A 125 13.25 -5.95 -5.58
C VAL A 125 11.82 -6.33 -5.22
N VAL A 126 10.86 -6.11 -6.13
CA VAL A 126 9.45 -6.50 -5.94
C VAL A 126 9.32 -7.98 -5.62
N LYS A 127 10.04 -8.82 -6.36
CA LYS A 127 10.07 -10.26 -6.12
C LYS A 127 10.60 -10.58 -4.72
N GLY A 128 11.64 -9.89 -4.27
CA GLY A 128 12.16 -9.99 -2.91
C GLY A 128 11.15 -9.57 -1.84
N LEU A 129 10.41 -8.46 -2.05
CA LEU A 129 9.37 -7.98 -1.14
C LEU A 129 8.17 -8.93 -1.03
N LEU A 130 7.96 -9.79 -2.02
CA LEU A 130 6.86 -10.75 -2.08
C LEU A 130 7.31 -12.21 -1.84
N ASP A 131 8.55 -12.42 -1.41
CA ASP A 131 9.10 -13.75 -1.14
C ASP A 131 8.42 -14.40 0.07
N GLU A 132 8.24 -15.73 0.03
CA GLU A 132 7.65 -16.47 1.15
C GLU A 132 8.51 -16.38 2.41
N ARG A 133 9.83 -16.29 2.22
CA ARG A 133 10.78 -16.25 3.31
C ARG A 133 10.90 -14.84 3.85
N ARG A 134 10.61 -14.71 5.14
CA ARG A 134 10.67 -13.44 5.88
C ARG A 134 12.03 -12.75 5.77
N ASP A 135 13.14 -13.49 5.83
CA ASP A 135 14.49 -12.93 5.71
C ASP A 135 14.72 -12.22 4.37
N VAL A 136 14.23 -12.80 3.27
CA VAL A 136 14.31 -12.18 1.94
C VAL A 136 13.49 -10.91 1.86
N ARG A 137 12.26 -10.92 2.41
CA ARG A 137 11.43 -9.72 2.43
C ARG A 137 12.08 -8.60 3.23
N SER A 138 12.67 -8.92 4.39
CA SER A 138 13.43 -7.95 5.18
C SER A 138 14.64 -7.39 4.43
N ASP A 139 15.41 -8.23 3.74
CA ASP A 139 16.56 -7.79 2.94
C ASP A 139 16.13 -6.89 1.78
N ALA A 140 15.02 -7.23 1.11
CA ALA A 140 14.44 -6.42 0.04
C ALA A 140 13.99 -5.05 0.56
N VAL A 141 13.32 -4.99 1.71
CA VAL A 141 12.96 -3.74 2.39
C VAL A 141 14.20 -2.90 2.69
N GLN A 142 15.28 -3.50 3.20
CA GLN A 142 16.51 -2.76 3.50
C GLN A 142 17.20 -2.23 2.25
N SER A 143 17.13 -2.96 1.13
CA SER A 143 17.69 -2.52 -0.15
C SER A 143 17.04 -1.24 -0.68
N LEU A 144 15.74 -1.05 -0.39
CA LEU A 144 14.98 0.13 -0.80
C LEU A 144 15.41 1.42 -0.09
N VAL A 145 16.12 1.35 1.04
CA VAL A 145 16.55 2.56 1.75
C VAL A 145 17.53 3.40 0.93
N SER A 146 18.35 2.76 0.10
CA SER A 146 19.24 3.47 -0.83
C SER A 146 18.54 3.98 -2.09
N VAL A 147 17.32 3.52 -2.36
CA VAL A 147 16.54 3.87 -3.54
C VAL A 147 15.73 5.13 -3.22
N GLN A 148 16.26 6.29 -3.63
CA GLN A 148 15.61 7.60 -3.43
C GLN A 148 14.60 7.92 -4.55
N GLU A 149 13.78 6.93 -4.90
CA GLU A 149 12.78 7.05 -5.96
C GLU A 149 11.36 6.95 -5.38
N ALA A 150 10.39 7.59 -6.04
CA ALA A 150 9.02 7.65 -5.53
C ALA A 150 8.39 6.27 -5.34
N TRP A 151 8.64 5.35 -6.28
CA TRP A 151 8.13 3.98 -6.23
C TRP A 151 8.64 3.20 -5.01
N ALA A 152 9.84 3.51 -4.49
CA ALA A 152 10.41 2.84 -3.32
C ALA A 152 9.68 3.23 -2.04
N LEU A 153 9.34 4.52 -1.88
CA LEU A 153 8.49 5.00 -0.77
C LEU A 153 7.13 4.33 -0.79
N GLU A 154 6.54 4.28 -1.97
CA GLU A 154 5.28 3.64 -2.28
C GLU A 154 5.29 2.13 -1.94
N ALA A 155 6.34 1.42 -2.34
CA ALA A 155 6.55 0.01 -2.03
C ALA A 155 6.68 -0.25 -0.53
N LEU A 156 7.51 0.54 0.16
CA LEU A 156 7.69 0.44 1.62
C LEU A 156 6.38 0.71 2.37
N SER A 157 5.60 1.69 1.90
CA SER A 157 4.27 1.99 2.44
C SER A 157 3.32 0.81 2.28
N GLY A 158 3.39 0.14 1.13
CA GLY A 158 2.66 -1.10 0.88
C GLY A 158 3.06 -2.23 1.83
N VAL A 159 4.36 -2.47 2.01
CA VAL A 159 4.85 -3.50 2.95
C VAL A 159 4.39 -3.20 4.37
N LEU A 160 4.53 -1.95 4.81
CA LEU A 160 4.12 -1.49 6.14
C LEU A 160 2.63 -1.73 6.41
N THR A 161 1.77 -1.74 5.39
CA THR A 161 0.32 -1.87 5.57
C THR A 161 -0.21 -3.26 5.28
N THR A 162 0.54 -4.08 4.53
CA THR A 162 0.01 -5.36 3.99
C THR A 162 0.82 -6.60 4.33
N ASP A 163 2.07 -6.49 4.80
CA ASP A 163 2.86 -7.68 5.15
C ASP A 163 2.29 -8.39 6.39
N GLY A 164 2.21 -9.72 6.32
CA GLY A 164 1.69 -10.54 7.41
C GLY A 164 2.62 -10.61 8.64
N ASP A 165 3.92 -10.36 8.48
CA ASP A 165 4.91 -10.44 9.55
C ASP A 165 5.23 -9.05 10.13
N GLY A 166 5.06 -8.90 11.43
CA GLY A 166 5.27 -7.63 12.14
C GLY A 166 6.71 -7.12 12.08
N GLU A 167 7.72 -7.99 12.02
CA GLU A 167 9.12 -7.53 11.89
C GLU A 167 9.42 -7.01 10.49
N VAL A 168 8.78 -7.58 9.45
CA VAL A 168 8.90 -7.04 8.08
C VAL A 168 8.22 -5.67 7.99
N ARG A 169 7.03 -5.51 8.61
CA ARG A 169 6.39 -4.20 8.74
C ARG A 169 7.25 -3.21 9.53
N ALA A 170 7.90 -3.65 10.60
CA ALA A 170 8.77 -2.80 11.43
C ALA A 170 10.03 -2.36 10.67
N ALA A 171 10.58 -3.24 9.82
CA ALA A 171 11.66 -2.90 8.92
C ALA A 171 11.23 -1.88 7.87
N ALA A 172 10.01 -2.00 7.33
CA ALA A 172 9.47 -1.05 6.35
C ALA A 172 9.24 0.34 6.97
N ALA A 173 8.71 0.38 8.20
CA ALA A 173 8.68 1.60 9.01
C ALA A 173 10.08 2.20 9.16
N GLU A 174 11.05 1.45 9.66
CA GLU A 174 12.43 1.95 9.83
C GLU A 174 13.00 2.49 8.51
N ALA A 175 12.79 1.80 7.39
CA ALA A 175 13.23 2.22 6.07
C ALA A 175 12.61 3.56 5.66
N LEU A 176 11.29 3.72 5.78
CA LEU A 176 10.59 4.98 5.52
C LEU A 176 11.12 6.13 6.40
N ALA A 177 11.44 5.84 7.66
CA ALA A 177 11.94 6.85 8.61
C ALA A 177 13.33 7.33 8.20
N ARG A 178 14.19 6.42 7.73
CA ARG A 178 15.54 6.70 7.25
C ARG A 178 15.54 7.49 5.93
N ILE A 179 14.55 7.29 5.07
CA ILE A 179 14.42 8.07 3.82
C ILE A 179 14.09 9.53 4.14
N GLY A 180 13.32 9.79 5.20
CA GLY A 180 13.20 11.16 5.72
C GLY A 180 12.24 12.07 4.94
N SER A 181 11.44 11.55 4.00
CA SER A 181 10.61 12.38 3.14
C SER A 181 9.26 12.77 3.78
N PRO A 182 8.71 13.95 3.50
CA PRO A 182 7.36 14.32 3.92
C PRO A 182 6.27 13.37 3.42
N GLU A 183 6.48 12.69 2.30
CA GLU A 183 5.55 11.71 1.75
C GLU A 183 5.55 10.41 2.59
N ALA A 184 6.70 10.02 3.15
CA ALA A 184 6.80 8.91 4.09
C ALA A 184 5.96 9.13 5.35
N LEU A 185 5.72 10.39 5.75
CA LEU A 185 4.96 10.74 6.94
C LEU A 185 3.48 10.36 6.86
N SER A 186 2.85 10.51 5.69
CA SER A 186 1.44 10.13 5.51
C SER A 186 1.27 8.62 5.53
N ALA A 187 2.24 7.88 4.99
CA ALA A 187 2.25 6.43 4.98
C ALA A 187 2.51 5.82 6.38
N PHE A 188 3.07 6.60 7.29
CA PHE A 188 3.49 6.14 8.62
C PHE A 188 2.38 6.12 9.67
N LEU A 189 1.30 6.89 9.50
CA LEU A 189 0.23 6.99 10.50
C LEU A 189 -0.39 5.63 10.88
N PRO A 190 -0.64 4.70 9.94
CA PRO A 190 -1.13 3.36 10.29
C PRO A 190 -0.19 2.57 11.23
N ALA A 191 1.12 2.80 11.15
CA ALA A 191 2.11 2.09 11.97
C ALA A 191 2.00 2.43 13.47
N ILE A 192 1.46 3.59 13.80
CA ILE A 192 1.30 4.07 15.19
C ILE A 192 0.28 3.21 15.94
N VAL A 193 -0.69 2.63 15.22
CA VAL A 193 -1.74 1.77 15.77
C VAL A 193 -1.62 0.32 15.32
N ASP A 194 -0.44 -0.08 14.81
CA ASP A 194 -0.20 -1.44 14.35
C ASP A 194 -0.38 -2.44 15.52
N PRO A 195 -0.99 -3.61 15.29
CA PRO A 195 -1.13 -4.63 16.33
C PRO A 195 0.22 -5.09 16.91
N ASP A 196 1.28 -5.05 16.11
CA ASP A 196 2.62 -5.45 16.51
C ASP A 196 3.35 -4.29 17.23
N PRO A 197 3.81 -4.50 18.48
CA PRO A 197 4.49 -3.45 19.24
C PRO A 197 5.82 -3.02 18.64
N SER A 198 6.56 -3.90 17.96
CA SER A 198 7.83 -3.54 17.29
C SER A 198 7.57 -2.49 16.21
N VAL A 199 6.47 -2.64 15.45
CA VAL A 199 6.06 -1.66 14.43
C VAL A 199 5.72 -0.32 15.08
N ARG A 200 4.91 -0.32 16.15
CA ARG A 200 4.56 0.90 16.88
C ARG A 200 5.80 1.63 17.40
N MET A 201 6.75 0.91 18.01
CA MET A 201 8.00 1.49 18.50
C MET A 201 8.79 2.19 17.39
N ARG A 202 8.94 1.56 16.22
CA ARG A 202 9.64 2.16 15.06
C ARG A 202 8.91 3.38 14.53
N ALA A 203 7.58 3.39 14.58
CA ALA A 203 6.80 4.58 14.25
C ALA A 203 7.11 5.77 15.16
N LEU A 204 7.24 5.55 16.48
CA LEU A 204 7.56 6.64 17.41
C LEU A 204 8.95 7.24 17.15
N GLU A 205 9.93 6.41 16.81
CA GLU A 205 11.28 6.88 16.44
C GLU A 205 11.24 7.75 15.16
N ALA A 206 10.44 7.34 14.17
CA ALA A 206 10.25 8.08 12.93
C ALA A 206 9.61 9.46 13.15
N LEU A 207 8.60 9.56 14.02
CA LEU A 207 7.93 10.83 14.33
C LEU A 207 8.91 11.91 14.82
N VAL A 208 9.89 11.51 15.64
CA VAL A 208 10.92 12.41 16.16
C VAL A 208 11.89 12.83 15.07
N HIS A 209 12.35 11.87 14.24
CA HIS A 209 13.29 12.16 13.17
C HIS A 209 12.73 13.15 12.16
N LEU A 210 11.45 13.02 11.85
CA LEU A 210 10.74 13.79 10.85
C LEU A 210 10.13 15.09 11.39
N GLN A 211 10.29 15.37 12.69
CA GLN A 211 9.87 16.62 13.36
C GLN A 211 8.42 17.05 13.08
N ARG A 212 7.47 16.11 13.11
CA ARG A 212 6.06 16.48 12.89
C ARG A 212 5.56 17.43 13.98
N GLU A 213 4.73 18.38 13.58
CA GLU A 213 4.12 19.34 14.52
C GLU A 213 3.21 18.66 15.57
N ASP A 214 2.54 17.58 15.19
CA ASP A 214 1.66 16.79 16.06
C ASP A 214 2.39 15.66 16.82
N ALA A 215 3.71 15.50 16.63
CA ALA A 215 4.48 14.42 17.24
C ALA A 215 4.32 14.41 18.78
N ALA A 216 4.34 15.58 19.42
CA ALA A 216 4.20 15.67 20.87
C ALA A 216 2.86 15.13 21.38
N ALA A 217 1.77 15.36 20.65
CA ALA A 217 0.44 14.88 21.01
C ALA A 217 0.36 13.35 20.89
N ILE A 218 0.79 12.81 19.74
CA ILE A 218 0.81 11.37 19.48
C ILE A 218 1.69 10.66 20.52
N LEU A 219 2.91 11.13 20.73
CA LEU A 219 3.84 10.52 21.69
C LEU A 219 3.30 10.56 23.12
N SER A 220 2.51 11.58 23.49
CA SER A 220 1.86 11.64 24.80
C SER A 220 0.76 10.59 24.96
N GLU A 221 -0.01 10.31 23.91
CA GLU A 221 -1.02 9.24 23.92
C GLU A 221 -0.34 7.86 24.09
N MET A 222 0.79 7.65 23.43
CA MET A 222 1.54 6.39 23.47
C MET A 222 2.18 6.08 24.83
N LEU A 223 2.19 7.03 25.77
CA LEU A 223 2.54 6.76 27.17
C LEU A 223 1.53 5.84 27.88
N ALA A 224 0.33 5.70 27.32
CA ALA A 224 -0.70 4.79 27.82
C ALA A 224 -0.77 3.46 27.03
N ASP A 225 0.16 3.20 26.11
CA ASP A 225 0.17 1.96 25.33
C ASP A 225 0.23 0.72 26.25
N PRO A 226 -0.52 -0.35 25.96
CA PRO A 226 -0.49 -1.58 26.76
C PRO A 226 0.91 -2.19 26.85
N GLU A 227 1.73 -2.06 25.82
CA GLU A 227 3.06 -2.65 25.76
C GLU A 227 4.11 -1.78 26.48
N PRO A 228 4.81 -2.31 27.51
CA PRO A 228 5.86 -1.58 28.20
C PRO A 228 6.96 -1.01 27.29
N GLY A 229 7.40 -1.76 26.28
CA GLY A 229 8.42 -1.30 25.35
C GLY A 229 7.99 -0.08 24.53
N VAL A 230 6.70 -0.01 24.16
CA VAL A 230 6.13 1.13 23.45
C VAL A 230 6.07 2.37 24.34
N ARG A 231 5.69 2.20 25.62
CA ARG A 231 5.70 3.33 26.59
C ARG A 231 7.11 3.87 26.80
N GLU A 232 8.11 2.99 26.90
CA GLU A 232 9.52 3.41 27.01
C GLU A 232 9.99 4.16 25.76
N ALA A 233 9.64 3.65 24.56
CA ALA A 233 9.91 4.32 23.30
C ALA A 233 9.26 5.72 23.24
N ALA A 234 8.02 5.85 23.69
CA ALA A 234 7.32 7.14 23.76
C ALA A 234 8.01 8.15 24.69
N VAL A 235 8.45 7.72 25.89
CA VAL A 235 9.23 8.58 26.81
C VAL A 235 10.53 9.04 26.16
N ASN A 236 11.28 8.11 25.55
CA ASN A 236 12.53 8.40 24.89
C ASN A 236 12.33 9.38 23.71
N ALA A 237 11.27 9.17 22.93
CA ALA A 237 10.90 10.01 21.81
C ALA A 237 10.53 11.44 22.24
N LEU A 238 9.71 11.59 23.29
CA LEU A 238 9.37 12.92 23.85
C LEU A 238 10.61 13.67 24.33
N ARG A 239 11.52 12.99 25.02
CA ARG A 239 12.79 13.58 25.46
C ARG A 239 13.61 14.05 24.26
N ASN A 240 13.74 13.22 23.23
CA ASN A 240 14.50 13.55 22.03
C ASN A 240 13.87 14.71 21.25
N LEU A 241 12.53 14.77 21.17
CA LEU A 241 11.80 15.88 20.57
C LEU A 241 12.06 17.19 21.34
N GLY A 242 12.04 17.15 22.67
CA GLY A 242 12.40 18.29 23.52
C GLY A 242 13.80 18.83 23.21
N TYR A 243 14.80 17.95 23.14
CA TYR A 243 16.16 18.34 22.76
C TYR A 243 16.27 18.88 21.32
N ALA A 244 15.47 18.35 20.38
CA ALA A 244 15.46 18.81 18.99
C ALA A 244 14.88 20.22 18.86
N LEU A 245 13.83 20.54 19.61
CA LEU A 245 13.20 21.86 19.63
C LEU A 245 14.08 22.91 20.32
N GLU A 246 14.71 22.57 21.44
CA GLU A 246 15.62 23.47 22.16
C GLU A 246 16.83 23.91 21.32
N ARG A 247 17.36 23.01 20.48
CA ARG A 247 18.47 23.34 19.56
C ARG A 247 18.08 24.26 18.41
N GLN A 248 16.79 24.40 18.11
CA GLN A 248 16.29 25.26 17.03
C GLN A 248 15.97 26.69 17.47
N THR A 249 15.87 26.92 18.78
CA THR A 249 15.84 28.27 19.35
C THR A 249 17.26 28.73 19.69
N PRO A 250 17.96 29.49 18.81
CA PRO A 250 19.15 30.19 19.27
C PRO A 250 18.72 31.20 20.34
N GLY A 251 19.44 31.19 21.48
CA GLY A 251 19.09 31.93 22.68
C GLY A 251 18.60 33.34 22.40
N THR A 252 17.38 33.63 22.86
CA THR A 252 16.87 34.99 23.06
C THR A 252 17.64 35.71 24.16
#